data_AF-A0A2Z3R432-F1
#
_entry.id   AF-A0A2Z3R432-F1
#
_cell.length_a   1.000
_cell.length_b   1.000
_cell.length_c   1.000
_cell.angle_alpha   90.00
_cell.angle_beta   90.00
_cell.angle_gamma   90.00
#
_symmetry.space_group_name_H-M   'P 1'
#
loop_
_entity.id
_entity.type
_entity.pdbx_description
1 polymer ?
#
loop_
_entity_poly.entity_id
_entity_poly.type
_entity_poly.pdbx_seq_one_letter_code
_entity_poly.pdbx_strand_id
1 'polypeptide(L)'
;MDDYIDPQARCPGPESLRPDAVIIEGRTHNGHACRIVDNTCSVAREDLVEVLNGLIAARRFGMAALSARGGQTLVIGRPEATHVQFGDTLYRLLLYPYEARIERF
;
A
#
# COMPACT_ATOMS: atom_id res chain seq x y z
N MET A 1 31.98 6.48 3.40
CA MET A 1 31.15 7.49 2.71
C MET A 1 29.81 7.38 3.38
N ASP A 2 29.64 8.23 4.37
CA ASP A 2 28.64 8.15 5.43
C ASP A 2 27.21 8.19 4.90
N ASP A 3 26.43 7.22 5.37
CA ASP A 3 24.97 7.17 5.22
C ASP A 3 24.38 8.25 6.13
N TYR A 4 24.44 9.50 5.67
CA TYR A 4 23.82 10.63 6.37
C TYR A 4 22.30 10.52 6.20
N ILE A 5 21.65 9.86 7.16
CA ILE A 5 20.20 9.91 7.31
C ILE A 5 19.84 11.28 7.87
N ASP A 6 19.39 12.18 6.99
CA ASP A 6 18.90 13.50 7.39
C ASP A 6 17.65 13.35 8.29
N PRO A 7 17.72 13.71 9.59
CA PRO A 7 16.58 13.62 10.51
C PRO A 7 15.47 14.62 10.18
N GLN A 8 15.73 15.59 9.29
CA GLN A 8 14.75 16.52 8.74
C GLN A 8 14.31 16.15 7.32
N ALA A 9 14.83 15.06 6.73
CA ALA A 9 14.20 14.50 5.54
C ALA A 9 12.77 14.17 5.95
N ARG A 10 11.84 15.02 5.51
CA ARG A 10 10.42 14.68 5.47
C ARG A 10 10.38 13.25 4.96
N CYS A 11 9.78 12.33 5.73
CA CYS A 11 9.41 11.04 5.20
C CYS A 11 8.85 11.33 3.80
N PRO A 12 9.44 10.76 2.73
CA PRO A 12 9.03 11.10 1.38
C PRO A 12 7.52 11.03 1.38
N GLY A 13 6.87 12.11 0.93
CA GLY A 13 5.42 12.13 0.86
C GLY A 13 4.94 10.87 0.13
N PRO A 14 3.66 10.51 0.24
CA PRO A 14 3.09 9.29 -0.37
C PRO A 14 3.27 9.16 -1.90
N GLU A 15 4.03 10.06 -2.53
CA GLU A 15 4.34 10.13 -3.95
C GLU A 15 5.74 9.58 -4.30
N SER A 16 6.71 9.51 -3.38
CA SER A 16 8.07 9.02 -3.69
C SER A 16 8.35 7.64 -3.07
N LEU A 17 8.44 6.63 -3.94
CA LEU A 17 8.92 5.29 -3.57
C LEU A 17 10.40 5.37 -3.19
N ARG A 18 10.77 4.80 -2.05
CA ARG A 18 12.18 4.64 -1.70
C ARG A 18 12.88 3.68 -2.66
N PRO A 19 14.18 3.86 -2.91
CA PRO A 19 14.95 2.99 -3.80
C PRO A 19 14.98 1.52 -3.34
N ASP A 20 14.85 1.29 -2.04
CA ASP A 20 14.88 -0.01 -1.38
C ASP A 20 13.49 -0.59 -1.08
N ALA A 21 12.42 0.07 -1.56
CA ALA A 21 11.06 -0.38 -1.32
C ALA A 21 10.82 -1.80 -1.86
N VAL A 22 10.16 -2.64 -1.06
CA VAL A 22 9.84 -4.01 -1.45
C VAL A 22 8.53 -4.01 -2.24
N ILE A 23 8.57 -4.48 -3.48
CA ILE A 23 7.41 -4.54 -4.37
C ILE A 23 7.02 -5.99 -4.61
N ILE A 24 5.74 -6.30 -4.39
CA ILE A 24 5.14 -7.60 -4.73
C ILE A 24 4.04 -7.37 -5.75
N GLU A 25 4.14 -8.06 -6.87
CA GLU A 25 3.16 -8.00 -7.97
C GLU A 25 2.16 -9.14 -7.88
N GLY A 26 0.95 -8.90 -8.35
CA GLY A 26 -0.13 -9.87 -8.44
C GLY A 26 -1.10 -9.54 -9.57
N ARG A 27 -2.15 -10.34 -9.70
CA ARG A 27 -3.24 -10.11 -10.66
C ARG A 27 -4.58 -10.14 -9.95
N THR A 28 -5.41 -9.16 -10.27
CA THR A 28 -6.79 -9.09 -9.80
C THR A 28 -7.65 -10.16 -10.48
N HIS A 29 -8.85 -10.41 -9.94
CA HIS A 29 -9.80 -11.37 -10.50
C HIS A 29 -10.21 -11.09 -11.95
N ASN A 30 -10.15 -9.82 -12.39
CA ASN A 30 -10.43 -9.39 -13.75
C ASN A 30 -9.16 -9.33 -14.63
N GLY A 31 -8.04 -9.89 -14.17
CA GLY A 31 -6.80 -10.07 -14.94
C GLY A 31 -5.86 -8.86 -14.96
N HIS A 32 -6.24 -7.73 -14.34
CA HIS A 32 -5.40 -6.54 -14.27
C HIS A 32 -4.23 -6.75 -13.33
N ALA A 33 -3.07 -6.20 -13.68
CA ALA A 33 -1.91 -6.17 -12.79
C ALA A 33 -2.21 -5.30 -11.57
N CYS A 34 -1.80 -5.76 -10.40
CA CYS A 34 -1.84 -5.00 -9.16
C CYS A 34 -0.56 -5.26 -8.36
N ARG A 35 -0.25 -4.38 -7.40
CA ARG A 35 0.93 -4.54 -6.55
C ARG A 35 0.72 -4.04 -5.14
N ILE A 36 1.51 -4.56 -4.21
CA ILE A 36 1.72 -3.95 -2.90
C ILE A 36 3.18 -3.48 -2.81
N VAL A 37 3.38 -2.31 -2.21
CA VAL A 37 4.69 -1.70 -2.02
C VAL A 37 4.90 -1.46 -0.53
N ASP A 38 5.95 -2.05 0.05
CA ASP A 38 6.43 -1.69 1.38
C ASP A 38 7.52 -0.63 1.27
N ASN A 39 7.16 0.60 1.59
CA ASN A 39 8.10 1.72 1.65
C ASN A 39 8.83 1.79 3.00
N THR A 40 8.49 0.93 3.96
CA THR A 40 9.13 0.88 5.26
C THR A 40 10.34 -0.06 5.29
N CYS A 41 10.42 -0.98 4.32
CA CYS A 41 11.42 -2.05 4.24
C CYS A 41 11.49 -2.89 5.52
N SER A 42 10.39 -2.93 6.27
CA SER A 42 10.32 -3.52 7.62
C SER A 42 9.37 -4.70 7.68
N VAL A 43 8.52 -4.89 6.67
CA VAL A 43 7.53 -5.97 6.64
C VAL A 43 8.13 -7.17 5.91
N ALA A 44 7.93 -8.38 6.46
CA ALA A 44 8.41 -9.58 5.81
C ALA A 44 7.69 -9.79 4.46
N ARG A 45 8.43 -10.33 3.49
CA ARG A 45 7.89 -10.56 2.14
C ARG A 45 6.64 -11.44 2.15
N GLU A 46 6.62 -12.44 3.02
CA GLU A 46 5.50 -13.39 3.18
C GLU A 46 4.23 -12.67 3.64
N ASP A 47 4.34 -11.80 4.65
CA ASP A 47 3.24 -10.97 5.13
C ASP A 47 2.70 -10.04 4.03
N LEU A 48 3.58 -9.45 3.22
CA LEU A 48 3.17 -8.61 2.08
C LEU A 48 2.37 -9.42 1.04
N VAL A 49 2.77 -10.66 0.78
CA VAL A 49 2.04 -11.58 -0.11
C VAL A 49 0.66 -11.90 0.46
N GLU A 50 0.56 -12.18 1.76
CA GLU A 50 -0.72 -12.44 2.41
C GLU A 50 -1.67 -11.24 2.32
N VAL A 51 -1.18 -10.04 2.60
CA VAL A 51 -1.98 -8.81 2.47
C VAL A 51 -2.42 -8.59 1.02
N LEU A 52 -1.53 -8.75 0.05
CA LEU A 52 -1.88 -8.60 -1.37
C LEU A 52 -2.97 -9.59 -1.78
N ASN A 53 -2.83 -10.86 -1.40
CA ASN A 53 -3.81 -11.90 -1.68
C ASN A 53 -5.17 -11.61 -1.03
N GLY A 54 -5.17 -11.14 0.22
CA GLY A 54 -6.39 -10.72 0.92
C GLY A 54 -7.11 -9.57 0.21
N LEU A 55 -6.37 -8.56 -0.26
CA LEU A 55 -6.93 -7.43 -1.02
C LEU A 55 -7.51 -7.87 -2.37
N ILE A 56 -6.83 -8.78 -3.08
CA ILE A 56 -7.31 -9.36 -4.34
C ILE A 56 -8.59 -10.17 -4.10
N ALA A 57 -8.59 -11.05 -3.09
CA ALA A 57 -9.74 -11.90 -2.75
C ALA A 57 -10.96 -11.07 -2.36
N ALA A 58 -10.76 -10.00 -1.58
CA ALA A 58 -11.80 -9.06 -1.19
C ALA A 58 -12.19 -8.07 -2.31
N ARG A 59 -11.64 -8.22 -3.53
CA ARG A 59 -11.89 -7.37 -4.69
C ARG A 59 -11.71 -5.88 -4.39
N ARG A 60 -10.67 -5.55 -3.63
CA ARG A 60 -10.37 -4.18 -3.17
C ARG A 60 -9.63 -3.35 -4.21
N PHE A 61 -9.13 -3.97 -5.28
CA PHE A 61 -8.55 -3.30 -6.44
C PHE A 61 -9.59 -3.06 -7.55
N GLY A 62 -9.40 -1.97 -8.27
CA GLY A 62 -10.17 -1.54 -9.44
C GLY A 62 -11.28 -0.53 -9.11
N MET A 63 -11.84 0.06 -10.17
CA MET A 63 -12.91 1.06 -10.07
C MET A 63 -14.17 0.51 -9.38
N ALA A 64 -14.46 -0.79 -9.54
CA ALA A 64 -15.60 -1.43 -8.88
C ALA A 64 -15.48 -1.43 -7.34
N ALA A 65 -14.26 -1.54 -6.80
CA ALA A 65 -14.01 -1.44 -5.37
C ALA A 65 -14.30 -0.03 -4.82
N LEU A 66 -14.06 1.00 -5.66
CA LEU A 66 -14.34 2.39 -5.33
C LEU A 66 -15.85 2.70 -5.37
N SER A 67 -16.60 2.10 -6.30
CA SER A 67 -18.04 2.32 -6.44
C SER A 67 -18.91 1.48 -5.48
N ALA A 68 -18.47 0.29 -5.07
CA ALA A 68 -19.26 -0.64 -4.24
C ALA A 68 -19.40 -0.20 -2.75
N ARG A 69 -18.63 0.79 -2.29
CA ARG A 69 -18.64 1.28 -0.90
C ARG A 69 -19.65 2.40 -0.65
N GLY A 70 -20.88 2.21 -1.15
CA GLY A 70 -21.98 3.18 -1.15
C GLY A 70 -22.02 4.18 0.01
N GLY A 71 -22.08 5.47 -0.33
CA GLY A 71 -22.53 6.54 0.57
C GLY A 71 -21.47 7.55 1.05
N GLN A 72 -20.18 7.32 0.80
CA GLN A 72 -19.12 8.28 1.15
C GLN A 72 -18.72 9.07 -0.09
N THR A 73 -18.67 10.41 0.01
CA THR A 73 -18.16 11.29 -1.06
C THR A 73 -16.77 10.83 -1.47
N LEU A 74 -16.66 10.22 -2.64
CA LEU A 74 -15.41 9.72 -3.19
C LEU A 74 -14.58 10.92 -3.66
N VAL A 75 -13.54 11.30 -2.92
CA VAL A 75 -12.58 12.29 -3.38
C VAL A 75 -11.70 11.63 -4.43
N ILE A 76 -12.05 11.84 -5.70
CA ILE A 76 -11.27 11.38 -6.85
C ILE A 76 -9.84 11.92 -6.73
N GLY A 77 -8.85 11.01 -6.74
CA GLY A 77 -7.43 11.34 -6.70
C GLY A 77 -6.74 11.17 -5.34
N ARG A 78 -7.43 10.71 -4.28
CA ARG A 78 -6.80 10.32 -3.01
C ARG A 78 -6.92 8.82 -2.74
N PRO A 79 -5.84 8.16 -2.25
CA PRO A 79 -5.93 6.76 -1.83
C PRO A 79 -6.84 6.61 -0.62
N GLU A 80 -7.46 5.44 -0.49
CA GLU A 80 -8.13 5.07 0.75
C GLU A 80 -7.08 4.70 1.79
N ALA A 81 -7.09 5.36 2.96
CA ALA A 81 -6.22 5.02 4.07
C ALA A 81 -6.94 4.07 5.04
N THR A 82 -6.34 2.92 5.30
CA THR A 82 -6.70 2.01 6.38
C THR A 82 -5.43 1.63 7.16
N HIS A 83 -5.54 0.70 8.11
CA HIS A 83 -4.41 0.26 8.94
C HIS A 83 -4.23 -1.26 8.85
N VAL A 84 -2.99 -1.71 9.00
CA VAL A 84 -2.60 -3.12 9.11
C VAL A 84 -1.57 -3.26 10.22
N GLN A 85 -1.60 -4.36 10.95
CA GLN A 85 -0.67 -4.65 12.02
C GLN A 85 0.18 -5.87 11.64
N PHE A 86 1.49 -5.74 11.79
CA PHE A 86 2.44 -6.86 11.66
C PHE A 86 3.20 -6.98 13.00
N GLY A 87 3.07 -8.12 13.66
CA GLY A 87 3.53 -8.28 15.04
C GLY A 87 2.93 -7.21 15.96
N ASP A 88 3.78 -6.44 16.63
CA ASP A 88 3.39 -5.34 17.53
C ASP A 88 3.36 -3.95 16.84
N THR A 89 3.64 -3.88 15.54
CA THR A 89 3.76 -2.60 14.83
C THR A 89 2.55 -2.34 13.93
N LEU A 90 1.93 -1.18 14.11
CA LEU A 90 0.82 -0.71 13.28
C LEU A 90 1.36 0.13 12.13
N TYR A 91 0.83 -0.10 10.93
CA TYR A 91 1.19 0.61 9.70
C TYR A 91 -0.04 1.22 9.03
N ARG A 92 0.18 2.27 8.23
CA ARG A 92 -0.82 2.82 7.33
C ARG A 92 -0.80 2.04 6.03
N LEU A 93 -1.97 1.56 5.62
CA LEU A 93 -2.20 0.94 4.32
C LEU A 93 -2.94 1.95 3.42
N LEU A 94 -2.25 2.46 2.41
CA LEU A 94 -2.83 3.32 1.39
C LEU A 94 -3.26 2.48 0.19
N LEU A 95 -4.52 2.56 -0.19
CA LEU A 95 -5.08 1.79 -1.29
C LEU A 95 -5.44 2.71 -2.47
N TYR A 96 -4.72 2.52 -3.56
CA TYR A 96 -4.95 3.09 -4.89
C TYR A 96 -5.65 2.04 -5.78
N PRO A 97 -6.16 2.41 -6.98
CA PRO A 97 -6.93 1.50 -7.82
C PRO A 97 -6.25 0.15 -8.09
N TYR A 98 -4.94 0.11 -8.30
CA TYR A 98 -4.20 -1.14 -8.55
C TYR A 98 -2.88 -1.22 -7.75
N GLU A 99 -2.77 -0.42 -6.70
CA GLU A 99 -1.58 -0.37 -5.87
C GLU A 99 -1.98 -0.21 -4.40
N ALA A 100 -1.37 -1.02 -3.55
CA ALA A 100 -1.39 -0.84 -2.11
C ALA A 100 -0.01 -0.36 -1.65
N ARG A 101 0.05 0.55 -0.68
CA ARG A 101 1.30 0.97 -0.04
C ARG A 101 1.25 0.79 1.46
N ILE A 102 2.30 0.22 2.02
CA ILE A 102 2.57 0.20 3.45
C ILE A 102 3.49 1.36 3.79
N GLU A 103 3.02 2.21 4.69
CA GLU A 103 3.73 3.38 5.20
C GLU A 103 3.72 3.34 6.72
N ARG A 104 4.73 3.97 7.36
CA ARG A 104 4.66 4.26 8.80
C ARG A 104 3.62 5.37 9.05
N PHE A 105 3.13 5.48 10.28
CA PHE A 105 2.18 6.53 10.66
C PHE A 105 2.77 7.93 10.58
#